data_AF-A0A0T9GIX4-F1
#
_entry.id   AF-A0A0T9GIX4-F1
#
_cell.length_a   1.000
_cell.length_b   1.000
_cell.length_c   1.000
_cell.angle_alpha   90.00
_cell.angle_beta   90.00
_cell.angle_gamma   90.00
#
_symmetry.space_group_name_H-M   'P 1'
#
loop_
_entity.id
_entity.type
_entity.pdbx_description
1 polymer ?
#
loop_
_entity_poly.entity_id
_entity_poly.type
_entity_poly.pdbx_seq_one_letter_code
_entity_poly.pdbx_strand_id
1 'polypeptide(L)'
;MAEKLSELAEQSYLAISKTSPMTEEVKYHAQELLRLTNRKDQDLAQMIELAEPLPEYEILLSIPGIAETTATSIIGELETFVAFSLPTKSMPLSVLTSDTMNLAIS
;
A
#
# COMPACT_ATOMS: atom_id res chain seq x y z
N MET A 1 -29.95 15.46 -6.24
CA MET A 1 -29.44 14.29 -5.47
C MET A 1 -29.50 14.55 -3.97
N ALA A 2 -28.92 15.67 -3.48
CA ALA A 2 -28.94 16.04 -2.06
C ALA A 2 -30.35 16.29 -1.48
N GLU A 3 -31.26 16.95 -2.21
CA GLU A 3 -32.66 17.15 -1.77
C GLU A 3 -33.39 15.83 -1.50
N LYS A 4 -33.30 14.88 -2.44
CA LYS A 4 -33.94 13.57 -2.32
C LYS A 4 -33.42 12.78 -1.12
N LEU A 5 -32.12 12.90 -0.82
CA LEU A 5 -31.50 12.29 0.36
C LEU A 5 -31.97 12.97 1.66
N SER A 6 -32.17 14.30 1.65
CA SER A 6 -32.70 15.05 2.78
C SER A 6 -34.14 14.66 3.09
N GLU A 7 -34.97 14.52 2.06
CA GLU A 7 -36.39 14.14 2.18
C GLU A 7 -36.54 12.71 2.75
N LEU A 8 -35.73 11.77 2.26
CA LEU A 8 -35.65 10.40 2.78
C LEU A 8 -35.13 10.35 4.23
N ALA A 9 -34.12 11.17 4.55
CA ALA A 9 -33.59 11.26 5.90
C ALA A 9 -34.66 11.77 6.87
N GLU A 10 -35.39 12.83 6.52
CA GLU A 10 -36.48 13.36 7.34
C GLU A 10 -37.59 12.33 7.59
N GLN A 11 -37.91 11.50 6.59
CA GLN A 11 -38.91 10.43 6.71
C GLN A 11 -38.43 9.23 7.54
N SER A 12 -37.14 8.88 7.50
CA SER A 12 -36.56 7.76 8.27
C SER A 12 -36.15 8.13 9.71
N TYR A 13 -35.93 9.42 10.00
CA TYR A 13 -35.28 9.89 11.23
C TYR A 13 -36.21 9.97 12.47
N LEU A 14 -37.52 9.80 12.30
CA LEU A 14 -38.52 10.01 13.37
C LEU A 14 -38.37 9.09 14.61
N ALA A 15 -37.47 8.10 14.60
CA ALA A 15 -37.30 7.14 15.69
C ALA A 15 -36.05 7.34 16.57
N ILE A 16 -35.08 8.19 16.20
CA ILE A 16 -33.78 8.28 16.89
C ILE A 16 -33.36 9.74 17.10
N SER A 17 -33.06 10.12 18.35
CA SER A 17 -32.63 11.49 18.69
C SER A 17 -31.21 11.80 18.17
N LYS A 18 -30.88 13.09 17.94
CA LYS A 18 -29.57 13.55 17.40
C LYS A 18 -28.38 13.22 18.29
N THR A 19 -28.67 12.91 19.55
CA THR A 19 -27.77 12.59 20.65
C THR A 19 -27.96 11.15 21.14
N SER A 20 -28.64 10.32 20.35
CA SER A 20 -28.72 8.89 20.65
C SER A 20 -27.32 8.29 20.57
N PRO A 21 -26.92 7.39 21.49
CA PRO A 21 -25.64 6.70 21.43
C PRO A 21 -25.35 6.08 20.05
N MET A 22 -26.38 5.56 19.39
CA MET A 22 -26.28 4.99 18.03
C MET A 22 -25.86 6.03 16.98
N THR A 23 -26.33 7.27 17.09
CA THR A 23 -25.96 8.36 16.17
C THR A 23 -24.52 8.83 16.41
N GLU A 24 -24.03 8.79 17.65
CA GLU A 24 -22.63 9.10 17.97
C GLU A 24 -21.68 8.02 17.44
N GLU A 25 -22.02 6.74 17.58
CA GLU A 25 -21.21 5.64 17.02
C GLU A 25 -21.10 5.72 15.50
N VAL A 26 -22.23 5.96 14.80
CA VAL A 26 -22.19 6.10 13.33
C VAL A 26 -21.31 7.28 12.90
N LYS A 27 -21.39 8.42 13.61
CA LYS A 27 -20.52 9.57 13.33
C LYS A 27 -19.05 9.23 13.57
N TYR A 28 -18.74 8.56 14.68
CA TYR A 28 -17.39 8.13 15.02
C TYR A 28 -16.80 7.22 13.94
N HIS A 29 -17.55 6.19 13.53
CA HIS A 29 -17.10 5.27 12.48
C HIS A 29 -16.94 5.96 11.13
N ALA A 30 -17.84 6.88 10.76
CA ALA A 30 -17.69 7.65 9.53
C ALA A 30 -16.42 8.52 9.53
N GLN A 31 -16.11 9.16 10.66
CA GLN A 31 -14.87 9.94 10.82
C GLN A 31 -13.63 9.04 10.76
N GLU A 32 -13.69 7.86 11.39
CA GLU A 32 -12.57 6.93 11.39
C GLU A 32 -12.33 6.33 10.00
N LEU A 33 -13.39 5.99 9.27
CA LEU A 33 -13.30 5.58 7.86
C LEU A 33 -12.63 6.67 7.02
N LEU A 34 -13.04 7.93 7.17
CA LEU A 34 -12.40 9.04 6.46
C LEU A 34 -10.91 9.17 6.79
N ARG A 35 -10.55 9.06 8.08
CA ARG A 35 -9.16 9.10 8.54
C ARG A 35 -8.34 7.96 7.92
N LEU A 36 -8.88 6.74 7.91
CA LEU A 36 -8.24 5.56 7.35
C LEU A 36 -8.11 5.65 5.82
N THR A 37 -9.13 6.14 5.12
CA THR A 37 -9.07 6.35 3.66
C THR A 37 -7.97 7.36 3.30
N ASN A 38 -7.93 8.51 3.97
CA ASN A 38 -6.89 9.51 3.74
C ASN A 38 -5.49 8.94 4.02
N ARG A 39 -5.35 8.13 5.07
CA ARG A 39 -4.07 7.49 5.37
C ARG A 39 -3.67 6.48 4.28
N LYS A 40 -4.61 5.65 3.83
CA LYS A 40 -4.40 4.70 2.73
C LYS A 40 -3.92 5.40 1.46
N ASP A 41 -4.49 6.57 1.12
CA ASP A 41 -4.09 7.32 -0.08
C ASP A 41 -2.67 7.90 0.05
N GLN A 42 -2.29 8.36 1.24
CA GLN A 42 -0.92 8.80 1.54
C GLN A 42 0.09 7.65 1.47
N ASP A 43 -0.27 6.48 2.01
CA ASP A 43 0.59 5.30 1.99
C ASP A 43 0.76 4.79 0.54
N LEU A 44 -0.32 4.78 -0.24
CA LEU A 44 -0.26 4.43 -1.66
C LEU A 44 0.66 5.36 -2.47
N ALA A 45 0.58 6.68 -2.23
CA ALA A 45 1.45 7.64 -2.90
C ALA A 45 2.93 7.38 -2.61
N GLN A 46 3.27 7.09 -1.35
CA GLN A 46 4.64 6.72 -0.96
C GLN A 46 5.07 5.40 -1.60
N MET A 47 4.18 4.40 -1.67
CA MET A 47 4.50 3.13 -2.32
C MET A 47 4.75 3.30 -3.82
N ILE A 48 4.01 4.19 -4.49
CA ILE A 48 4.24 4.54 -5.90
C ILE A 48 5.60 5.22 -6.07
N GLU A 49 5.94 6.20 -5.23
CA GLU A 49 7.25 6.90 -5.27
C GLU A 49 8.43 5.92 -5.11
N LEU A 50 8.27 4.89 -4.28
CA LEU A 50 9.28 3.84 -4.10
C LEU A 50 9.36 2.89 -5.31
N ALA A 51 8.23 2.65 -5.98
CA ALA A 51 8.15 1.71 -7.11
C ALA A 51 8.55 2.35 -8.45
N GLU A 52 8.27 3.64 -8.66
CA GLU A 52 8.54 4.39 -9.90
C GLU A 52 9.98 4.23 -10.44
N PRO A 53 11.06 4.27 -9.63
CA PRO A 53 12.42 4.10 -10.14
C PRO A 53 12.77 2.67 -10.55
N LEU A 54 11.94 1.68 -10.25
CA LEU A 54 12.21 0.28 -10.57
C LEU A 54 11.86 -0.02 -12.03
N PRO A 55 12.72 -0.73 -12.77
CA PRO A 55 12.45 -1.04 -14.18
C PRO A 55 11.17 -1.88 -14.38
N GLU A 56 10.77 -2.67 -13.39
CA GLU A 56 9.54 -3.44 -13.38
C GLU A 56 8.28 -2.55 -13.43
N TYR A 57 8.36 -1.34 -12.88
CA TYR A 57 7.21 -0.43 -12.80
C TYR A 57 6.74 0.02 -14.19
N GLU A 58 7.64 0.52 -15.02
CA GLU A 58 7.31 0.90 -16.41
C GLU A 58 6.86 -0.31 -17.24
N ILE A 59 7.47 -1.48 -17.01
CA ILE A 59 7.08 -2.72 -17.70
C ILE A 59 5.64 -3.10 -17.34
N LEU A 60 5.26 -3.06 -16.07
CA LEU A 60 3.90 -3.37 -15.62
C LEU A 60 2.88 -2.36 -16.16
N LEU A 61 3.21 -1.06 -16.16
CA LEU A 61 2.34 -0.01 -16.71
C LEU A 61 2.15 -0.11 -18.23
N SER A 62 3.08 -0.74 -18.96
CA SER A 62 2.93 -0.98 -20.39
C SER A 62 1.81 -1.99 -20.73
N ILE A 63 1.34 -2.76 -19.74
CA ILE A 63 0.27 -3.75 -19.91
C ILE A 63 -1.10 -3.04 -19.81
N PRO A 64 -1.95 -3.08 -20.87
CA PRO A 64 -3.27 -2.48 -20.82
C PRO A 64 -4.12 -3.03 -19.66
N GLY A 65 -4.67 -2.12 -18.85
CA GLY A 65 -5.50 -2.47 -17.70
C GLY A 65 -4.74 -2.63 -16.38
N ILE A 66 -3.41 -2.52 -16.37
CA ILE A 66 -2.63 -2.40 -15.14
C ILE A 66 -2.42 -0.91 -14.83
N ALA A 67 -2.96 -0.48 -13.69
CA ALA A 67 -2.75 0.86 -13.17
C ALA A 67 -1.60 0.88 -12.15
N GLU A 68 -1.14 2.08 -11.80
CA GLU A 68 -0.06 2.33 -10.85
C GLU A 68 -0.25 1.55 -9.54
N THR A 69 -1.47 1.56 -8.98
CA THR A 69 -1.79 0.87 -7.73
C THR A 69 -1.58 -0.65 -7.82
N THR A 70 -1.93 -1.24 -8.96
CA THR A 70 -1.77 -2.67 -9.22
C THR A 70 -0.30 -3.00 -9.49
N ALA A 71 0.40 -2.17 -10.28
CA ALA A 71 1.82 -2.34 -10.54
C ALA A 71 2.64 -2.29 -9.23
N THR A 72 2.37 -1.28 -8.39
CA THR A 72 3.00 -1.13 -7.09
C THR A 72 2.66 -2.28 -6.13
N SER A 73 1.43 -2.80 -6.13
CA SER A 73 1.07 -3.99 -5.32
C SER A 73 1.87 -5.21 -5.75
N ILE A 74 1.94 -5.47 -7.06
CA ILE A 74 2.71 -6.59 -7.62
C ILE A 74 4.18 -6.49 -7.24
N ILE A 75 4.78 -5.30 -7.38
CA ILE A 75 6.18 -5.07 -6.98
C ILE A 75 6.38 -5.34 -5.49
N GLY A 76 5.54 -4.77 -4.62
CA GLY A 76 5.65 -4.99 -3.18
C GLY A 76 5.49 -6.45 -2.77
N GLU A 77 4.60 -7.19 -3.43
CA GLU A 77 4.39 -8.63 -3.21
C GLU A 77 5.61 -9.46 -3.69
N LEU A 78 6.16 -9.13 -4.86
CA LEU A 78 7.33 -9.82 -5.41
C LEU A 78 8.60 -9.56 -4.60
N GLU A 79 8.84 -8.32 -4.19
CA GLU A 79 9.96 -7.99 -3.30
C GLU A 79 9.84 -8.71 -1.96
N THR A 80 8.61 -8.84 -1.42
CA THR A 80 8.35 -9.63 -0.21
C THR A 80 8.69 -11.11 -0.42
N PHE A 81 8.33 -11.69 -1.58
CA PHE A 81 8.65 -13.08 -1.91
C PHE A 81 10.16 -13.31 -2.09
N VAL A 82 10.86 -12.41 -2.77
CA VAL A 82 12.32 -12.49 -2.96
C VAL A 82 13.04 -12.31 -1.62
N ALA A 83 12.60 -11.38 -0.77
CA ALA A 83 13.15 -11.18 0.57
C ALA A 83 12.89 -12.40 1.49
N PHE A 84 11.73 -13.05 1.37
CA PHE A 84 11.40 -14.26 2.13
C PHE A 84 12.18 -15.49 1.63
N SER A 85 12.42 -15.60 0.33
CA SER A 85 13.11 -16.74 -0.29
C SER A 85 14.64 -16.70 -0.16
N LEU A 86 15.23 -15.57 0.23
CA LEU A 86 16.68 -15.42 0.34
C LEU A 86 17.13 -15.34 1.81
N PRO A 87 17.57 -16.46 2.44
CA PRO A 87 18.42 -16.37 3.61
C PRO A 87 19.84 -16.08 3.11
N THR A 88 20.08 -14.90 2.54
CA THR A 88 21.42 -14.54 2.07
C THR A 88 21.84 -13.21 2.62
N LYS A 89 22.46 -13.26 3.81
CA LYS A 89 23.63 -12.42 4.07
C LYS A 89 24.72 -12.88 3.11
N SER A 90 24.62 -12.47 1.85
CA SER A 90 25.62 -12.71 0.83
C SER A 90 26.89 -11.95 1.23
N MET A 91 27.95 -12.68 1.54
CA MET A 91 29.29 -12.11 1.64
C MET A 91 29.65 -11.52 0.27
N PRO A 92 30.18 -10.28 0.20
CA PRO A 92 30.45 -9.65 -1.07
C PRO A 92 31.50 -10.45 -1.85
N LEU A 93 31.30 -10.55 -3.17
CA LEU A 93 32.17 -11.28 -4.11
C LEU A 93 33.65 -10.84 -4.03
N SER A 94 33.93 -9.66 -3.45
CA SER A 94 35.28 -9.17 -3.15
C SER A 94 36.05 -10.00 -2.12
N VAL A 95 35.35 -10.76 -1.28
CA VAL A 95 35.99 -11.64 -0.28
C VAL A 95 36.48 -12.94 -0.92
N LEU A 96 35.80 -13.43 -1.97
CA LEU A 96 36.16 -14.70 -2.62
C LEU A 96 37.41 -14.58 -3.51
N THR A 97 37.78 -13.38 -3.94
CA THR A 97 38.93 -13.15 -4.84
C THR A 97 40.26 -12.91 -4.13
N SER A 98 40.25 -12.68 -2.81
CA SER A 98 41.48 -12.45 -2.03
C SER A 98 42.14 -13.76 -1.59
N ASP A 99 41.34 -14.75 -1.17
CA ASP A 99 41.87 -15.92 -0.48
C ASP A 99 42.39 -17.02 -1.42
N THR A 100 42.04 -16.98 -2.71
CA THR A 100 42.59 -17.93 -3.71
C THR A 100 43.86 -17.43 -4.40
N MET A 101 44.23 -16.15 -4.30
CA MET A 101 45.47 -15.62 -4.90
C MET A 101 46.65 -15.52 -3.91
N ASN A 102 46.41 -15.64 -2.60
CA ASN A 102 47.48 -15.57 -1.58
C ASN A 102 48.07 -16.93 -1.18
N LEU A 103 47.71 -18.04 -1.84
CA LEU A 103 48.35 -19.35 -1.63
C LEU A 103 49.24 -19.79 -2.81
N ALA A 104 49.42 -18.94 -3.83
CA ALA A 104 50.32 -19.23 -4.95
C ALA A 104 51.64 -18.43 -4.91
N ILE A 105 51.82 -17.53 -3.94
CA ILE A 105 53.06 -16.77 -3.75
C ILE A 105 53.36 -16.63 -2.25
N SER A 106 53.84 -17.70 -1.61
CA SER A 106 54.84 -17.63 -0.55
C SER A 106 55.49 -19.00 -0.30
#